data_AF-A0A7W2YG61-F1
#
_entry.id   AF-A0A7W2YG61-F1
#
_cell.length_a   1.000
_cell.length_b   1.000
_cell.length_c   1.000
_cell.angle_alpha   90.00
_cell.angle_beta   90.00
_cell.angle_gamma   90.00
#
_symmetry.space_group_name_H-M   'P 1'
#
loop_
_entity.id
_entity.type
_entity.pdbx_description
1 polymer ?
#
loop_
_entity_poly.entity_id
_entity_poly.type
_entity_poly.pdbx_seq_one_letter_code
_entity_poly.pdbx_strand_id
1 'polypeptide(L)' 'MNKRILVISSLLALGFLGANAHAMDVHATFNELDKDSNGTLSEAEAGEDAVLHENFSQIDTNQDGQLSLDEFKKFIQ' A
#
# COMPACT_ATOMS: atom_id res chain seq x y z
N MET A 1 -14.31 -1.97 31.44
CA MET A 1 -13.02 -1.78 30.74
C MET A 1 -12.59 -3.16 30.24
N ASN A 2 -12.05 -3.27 29.01
CA ASN A 2 -11.43 -4.49 28.44
C ASN A 2 -12.46 -5.37 27.69
N LYS A 3 -12.31 -5.84 26.44
CA LYS A 3 -11.25 -5.86 25.43
C LYS A 3 -11.96 -5.90 24.05
N ARG A 4 -11.69 -4.94 23.15
CA ARG A 4 -12.17 -5.06 21.77
C ARG A 4 -11.21 -6.00 21.05
N ILE A 5 -11.65 -7.25 20.92
CA ILE A 5 -11.04 -8.26 20.07
C ILE A 5 -11.22 -7.76 18.64
N LEU A 6 -10.18 -7.12 18.09
CA LEU A 6 -10.10 -6.83 16.67
C LEU A 6 -9.12 -7.84 16.09
N VAL A 7 -9.68 -8.93 15.59
CA VAL A 7 -8.99 -9.85 14.70
C VAL A 7 -8.71 -9.04 13.44
N ILE A 8 -7.48 -8.56 13.25
CA ILE A 8 -7.00 -8.21 11.93
C ILE A 8 -5.95 -9.24 11.58
N SER A 9 -6.36 -10.11 10.67
CA SER A 9 -5.61 -11.22 10.13
C SER A 9 -4.51 -10.68 9.23
N SER A 10 -3.34 -10.35 9.77
CA SER A 10 -2.15 -10.12 8.95
C SER A 10 -1.33 -11.38 8.97
N LEU A 11 -1.75 -12.30 8.09
CA LEU A 11 -1.04 -13.52 7.76
C LEU A 11 0.37 -13.13 7.34
N LEU A 12 1.34 -13.59 8.11
CA LEU A 12 2.77 -13.43 7.92
C LEU A 12 3.18 -14.08 6.58
N ALA A 13 3.07 -13.37 5.46
CA ALA A 13 3.54 -13.83 4.16
C ALA A 13 4.93 -13.26 3.90
N LEU A 14 5.93 -14.06 4.26
CA LEU A 14 7.30 -13.94 3.77
C LEU A 14 7.29 -13.92 2.23
N GLY A 15 7.57 -12.76 1.64
CA GLY A 15 7.77 -12.57 0.21
C GLY A 15 9.13 -11.93 -0.08
N PHE A 16 10.22 -12.54 0.39
CA PHE A 16 11.56 -12.20 -0.11
C PHE A 16 11.77 -12.97 -1.41
N LEU A 17 11.78 -12.29 -2.58
CA LEU A 17 12.29 -12.68 -3.91
C LEU A 17 11.83 -11.57 -4.89
N GLY A 18 12.63 -10.88 -5.68
CA GLY A 18 14.04 -10.99 -6.01
C GLY A 18 14.44 -9.75 -6.83
N ALA A 19 15.74 -9.50 -6.88
CA ALA A 19 16.34 -8.39 -7.60
C ALA A 19 16.00 -8.38 -9.10
N ASN A 20 16.21 -7.19 -9.69
CA ASN A 20 16.33 -6.84 -11.12
C ASN A 20 15.05 -6.30 -11.78
N ALA A 21 14.92 -4.97 -11.82
CA ALA A 21 14.92 -4.25 -13.10
C ALA A 21 14.79 -2.74 -12.87
N HIS A 22 15.69 -1.99 -13.48
CA HIS A 22 15.53 -0.57 -13.75
C HIS A 22 14.41 -0.37 -14.78
N ALA A 23 13.18 -0.44 -14.31
CA ALA A 23 12.01 0.15 -14.93
C ALA A 23 11.17 0.60 -13.74
N MET A 24 10.74 1.87 -13.72
CA MET A 24 9.79 2.35 -12.71
C MET A 24 8.44 1.67 -13.00
N ASP A 25 8.34 0.40 -12.66
CA ASP A 25 7.13 -0.37 -12.78
C ASP A 25 6.27 -0.02 -11.57
N VAL A 26 5.23 0.76 -11.84
CA VAL A 26 4.22 1.16 -10.86
C VAL A 26 3.69 -0.05 -10.09
N HIS A 27 3.54 -1.21 -10.75
CA HIS A 27 3.14 -2.44 -10.05
C HIS A 27 4.23 -2.96 -9.13
N ALA A 28 5.50 -2.86 -9.50
CA ALA A 28 6.59 -3.30 -8.63
C ALA A 28 6.67 -2.44 -7.37
N THR A 29 6.64 -1.11 -7.51
CA THR A 29 6.63 -0.19 -6.36
C THR A 29 5.38 -0.41 -5.49
N PHE A 30 4.20 -0.53 -6.10
CA PHE A 30 2.97 -0.82 -5.36
C PHE A 30 3.08 -2.12 -4.57
N ASN A 31 3.53 -3.20 -5.22
CA ASN A 31 3.67 -4.51 -4.57
C ASN A 31 4.79 -4.56 -3.53
N GLU A 32 5.80 -3.69 -3.64
CA GLU A 32 6.82 -3.52 -2.59
C GLU A 32 6.27 -2.81 -1.35
N LEU A 33 5.32 -1.89 -1.53
CA LEU A 33 4.66 -1.16 -0.45
C LEU A 33 3.50 -1.96 0.18
N ASP A 34 2.80 -2.77 -0.61
CA ASP A 34 1.70 -3.65 -0.20
C ASP A 34 2.25 -4.86 0.59
N LYS A 35 2.54 -4.63 1.86
CA LYS A 35 3.23 -5.59 2.74
C LYS A 35 2.33 -6.77 3.08
N ASP A 36 1.03 -6.54 3.16
CA ASP A 36 0.06 -7.59 3.40
C ASP A 36 -0.47 -8.26 2.12
N SER A 37 -0.08 -7.73 0.94
CA SER A 37 -0.47 -8.23 -0.38
C SER A 37 -1.98 -8.31 -0.55
N ASN A 38 -2.71 -7.37 0.06
CA ASN A 38 -4.16 -7.32 -0.01
C ASN A 38 -4.68 -6.64 -1.30
N GLY A 39 -3.79 -6.03 -2.09
CA GLY A 39 -4.10 -5.33 -3.33
C GLY A 39 -4.44 -3.85 -3.16
N THR A 40 -4.22 -3.28 -1.98
CA THR A 40 -4.41 -1.87 -1.61
C THR A 40 -3.31 -1.41 -0.66
N LEU A 41 -2.93 -0.13 -0.69
CA LEU A 41 -1.99 0.44 0.27
C LEU A 41 -2.75 1.15 1.37
N SER A 42 -2.67 0.64 2.59
CA SER A 42 -3.19 1.38 3.75
C SER A 42 -2.42 2.68 3.99
N GLU A 43 -3.00 3.63 4.73
CA GLU A 43 -2.28 4.86 5.14
C GLU A 43 -0.94 4.55 5.84
N ALA A 44 -0.87 3.44 6.57
CA ALA A 44 0.35 2.99 7.23
C ALA A 44 1.43 2.52 6.23
N GLU A 45 1.03 1.80 5.18
CA GLU A 45 1.93 1.31 4.12
C GLU A 45 2.34 2.42 3.16
N ALA A 46 1.38 3.27 2.76
CA ALA A 46 1.65 4.48 1.99
C ALA A 46 2.52 5.46 2.79
N GLY A 47 2.43 5.46 4.13
CA GLY A 47 3.25 6.23 5.05
C GLY A 47 4.75 5.89 5.00
N GLU A 48 5.12 4.72 4.48
CA GLU A 48 6.53 4.35 4.27
C GLU A 48 7.17 5.16 3.13
N ASP A 49 6.35 5.76 2.25
CA ASP A 49 6.78 6.66 1.20
C ASP A 49 6.30 8.10 1.47
N ALA A 50 7.23 9.04 1.62
CA ALA A 50 6.90 10.42 1.95
C ALA A 50 6.01 11.09 0.89
N VAL A 51 6.19 10.77 -0.39
CA VAL A 51 5.43 11.38 -1.49
C VAL A 51 4.00 10.87 -1.49
N LEU A 52 3.80 9.56 -1.26
CA LEU A 52 2.47 8.99 -1.14
C LEU A 52 1.75 9.49 0.10
N HIS A 53 2.43 9.59 1.24
CA HIS A 53 1.82 10.10 2.45
C HIS A 53 1.34 11.55 2.29
N GLU A 54 2.18 12.43 1.72
CA GLU A 54 1.81 13.83 1.48
C GLU A 54 0.65 13.97 0.49
N ASN A 55 0.56 13.06 -0.48
CA ASN A 55 -0.51 13.08 -1.48
C ASN A 55 -1.64 12.10 -1.16
N PHE A 56 -1.63 11.42 -0.01
CA PHE A 56 -2.52 10.29 0.28
C PHE A 56 -3.97 10.69 0.11
N SER A 57 -4.39 11.79 0.77
CA SER A 57 -5.76 12.30 0.66
C SER A 57 -6.13 12.84 -0.73
N GLN A 58 -5.15 13.10 -1.60
CA GLN A 58 -5.39 13.48 -3.00
C GLN A 58 -5.53 12.25 -3.91
N ILE A 59 -4.83 11.16 -3.57
CA ILE A 59 -4.84 9.89 -4.30
C ILE A 59 -6.06 9.05 -3.90
N ASP A 60 -6.41 9.04 -2.61
CA ASP A 60 -7.59 8.42 -2.00
C ASP A 60 -8.86 9.19 -2.41
N THR A 61 -9.30 8.97 -3.65
CA THR A 61 -10.43 9.71 -4.25
C THR A 61 -11.76 9.24 -3.71
N ASN A 62 -11.86 7.98 -3.28
CA ASN A 62 -13.04 7.41 -2.66
C ASN A 62 -13.08 7.62 -1.14
N GLN A 63 -12.01 8.12 -0.54
CA GLN A 63 -11.87 8.44 0.89
C GLN A 63 -12.12 7.24 1.80
N ASP A 64 -11.70 6.06 1.35
CA ASP A 64 -11.88 4.82 2.11
C ASP A 64 -10.72 4.53 3.08
N GLY A 65 -9.68 5.37 3.06
CA GLY A 65 -8.50 5.25 3.91
C GLY A 65 -7.45 4.26 3.39
N GLN A 66 -7.56 3.82 2.13
CA GLN A 66 -6.61 2.95 1.45
C GLN A 66 -6.44 3.41 0.00
N LEU A 67 -5.25 3.23 -0.58
CA LEU A 67 -5.01 3.50 -2.00
C LEU A 67 -5.14 2.22 -2.80
N SER A 68 -6.12 2.19 -3.69
CA SER A 68 -6.21 1.10 -4.66
C SER A 68 -5.08 1.18 -5.70
N LEU A 69 -4.75 0.06 -6.33
CA LEU A 69 -3.79 0.01 -7.44
C LEU A 69 -4.14 1.02 -8.56
N ASP A 70 -5.43 1.19 -8.87
CA ASP A 70 -5.90 2.14 -9.87
C ASP A 70 -5.64 3.60 -9.47
N GLU A 71 -5.86 3.94 -8.20
CA GLU A 71 -5.59 5.28 -7.66
C GLU A 71 -4.10 5.57 -7.61
N PHE A 72 -3.31 4.61 -7.12
CA PHE A 72 -1.86 4.69 -7.14
C PHE A 72 -1.34 4.87 -8.57
N LYS A 73 -1.83 4.08 -9.53
CA LYS A 73 -1.44 4.19 -10.93
C LYS A 73 -1.79 5.54 -11.54
N LYS A 74 -2.95 6.11 -11.23
CA LYS A 74 -3.34 7.46 -11.68
C LYS A 74 -2.42 8.56 -11.14
N PHE A 75 -1.82 8.36 -9.97
CA PHE A 75 -0.90 9.33 -9.38
C PHE A 75 0.50 9.29 -10.02
N ILE A 76 0.99 8.09 -10.34
CA ILE A 76 2.34 7.89 -10.88
C ILE A 76 2.39 8.08 -12.41
N GLN A 77 1.25 7.92 -13.11
CA GLN A 77 1.11 8.09 -14.56
C GLN A 77 1.05 9.56 -14.99
#